data_AF-A0A5N7RUW8-F1
#
_entry.id   AF-A0A5N7RUW8-F1
#
_cell.length_a   1.000
_cell.length_b   1.000
_cell.length_c   1.000
_cell.angle_alpha   90.00
_cell.angle_beta   90.00
_cell.angle_gamma   90.00
#
_symmetry.space_group_name_H-M   'P 1'
#
loop_
_entity.id
_entity.type
_entity.pdbx_description
1 polymer ?
#
loop_
_entity_poly.entity_id
_entity_poly.type
_entity_poly.pdbx_seq_one_letter_code
_entity_poly.pdbx_strand_id
1 'polypeptide(L)'
;MAPRVLGGRGVSIQSGWASTGLAGVGDSAPPETPLTAVLDFVAETPAPLLVVPLEDMLGLEDQPNLPGTIDTHPNWRRRMPRPVESLFEEPGAAGRADLLARARGRA
;
A
#
# COMPACT_ATOMS: atom_id res chain seq x y z
N MET A 1 22.64 -19.77 -12.88
CA MET A 1 22.35 -18.52 -13.62
C MET A 1 21.18 -17.85 -12.93
N ALA A 2 21.44 -16.87 -12.06
CA ALA A 2 20.38 -16.15 -11.33
C ALA A 2 19.67 -15.16 -12.26
N PRO A 3 18.34 -15.01 -12.20
CA PRO A 3 17.64 -14.08 -13.06
C PRO A 3 17.96 -12.65 -12.62
N ARG A 4 18.43 -11.86 -13.58
CA ARG A 4 18.69 -10.44 -13.45
C ARG A 4 17.34 -9.73 -13.33
N VAL A 5 17.00 -9.25 -12.13
CA VAL A 5 15.84 -8.38 -11.91
C VAL A 5 16.13 -7.07 -12.65
N LEU A 6 15.46 -6.85 -13.77
CA LEU A 6 15.47 -5.56 -14.46
C LEU A 6 14.77 -4.56 -13.55
N GLY A 7 15.54 -3.66 -12.94
CA GLY A 7 15.04 -2.49 -12.22
C GLY A 7 14.33 -1.55 -13.18
N GLY A 8 13.08 -1.84 -13.50
CA GLY A 8 12.15 -0.86 -14.02
C GLY A 8 11.77 0.07 -12.87
N ARG A 9 11.84 1.38 -13.09
CA ARG A 9 11.31 2.38 -12.14
C ARG A 9 9.84 2.07 -11.91
N GLY A 10 9.55 1.44 -10.78
CA GLY A 10 8.19 1.11 -10.35
C GLY A 10 7.34 2.36 -10.33
N VAL A 11 6.13 2.29 -10.88
CA VAL A 11 5.12 3.30 -10.55
C VAL A 11 4.62 2.95 -9.16
N SER A 12 4.87 3.85 -8.22
CA SER A 12 4.54 3.64 -6.81
C SER A 12 3.01 3.60 -6.64
N ILE A 13 2.46 2.66 -5.84
CA ILE A 13 1.07 2.71 -5.36
C ILE A 13 0.84 3.94 -4.47
N GLN A 14 1.94 4.53 -3.99
CA GLN A 14 1.93 5.66 -3.08
C GLN A 14 2.20 7.01 -3.76
N SER A 15 2.52 7.02 -5.06
CA SER A 15 2.65 8.28 -5.80
C SER A 15 1.27 8.86 -6.08
N GLY A 16 0.82 9.78 -5.23
CA GLY A 16 -0.48 10.45 -5.37
C GLY A 16 -0.96 11.26 -4.16
N TRP A 17 -0.34 11.09 -2.99
CA TRP A 17 -0.81 11.75 -1.75
C TRP A 17 -0.67 13.27 -1.73
N ALA A 18 0.17 13.85 -2.60
CA ALA A 18 0.28 15.30 -2.73
C ALA A 18 -1.02 15.97 -3.22
N SER A 19 -1.94 15.24 -3.85
CA SER A 19 -3.19 15.79 -4.40
C SER A 19 -4.46 15.41 -3.64
N THR A 20 -4.39 14.58 -2.60
CA THR A 20 -5.58 14.05 -1.92
C THR A 20 -6.24 15.06 -0.97
N GLY A 21 -5.65 16.24 -0.76
CA GLY A 21 -6.18 17.27 0.15
C GLY A 21 -6.16 16.89 1.63
N LEU A 22 -5.53 15.76 1.97
CA LEU A 22 -5.32 15.29 3.35
C LEU A 22 -4.17 16.04 4.05
N ALA A 23 -3.26 16.65 3.29
CA ALA A 23 -2.31 17.64 3.79
C ALA A 23 -2.94 19.04 3.72
N GLY A 24 -2.77 19.84 4.77
CA GLY A 24 -3.24 21.23 4.78
C GLY A 24 -2.65 22.01 3.60
N VAL A 25 -3.42 22.93 3.02
CA VAL A 25 -2.92 23.83 1.97
C VAL A 25 -1.70 24.59 2.50
N GLY A 26 -0.51 24.27 1.98
CA GLY A 26 0.76 24.89 2.38
C GLY A 26 1.75 23.95 3.07
N ASP A 27 1.34 22.74 3.48
CA ASP A 27 2.29 21.74 3.99
C ASP A 27 3.09 21.10 2.86
N SER A 28 4.40 20.96 3.08
CA SER A 28 5.23 20.11 2.23
C SER A 28 4.77 18.66 2.38
N ALA A 29 4.70 17.92 1.27
CA ALA A 29 4.41 16.49 1.31
C ALA A 29 5.34 15.78 2.30
N PRO A 30 4.81 14.85 3.12
CA PRO A 30 5.66 14.11 4.04
C PRO A 30 6.75 13.34 3.27
N PRO A 31 7.94 13.18 3.85
CA PRO A 31 9.07 12.52 3.18
C PRO A 31 8.77 11.04 2.87
N GLU A 32 7.87 10.43 3.64
CA GLU A 32 7.36 9.09 3.43
C GLU A 32 5.83 9.12 3.38
N THR A 33 5.26 8.17 2.66
CA THR A 33 3.81 7.99 2.59
C THR A 33 3.24 7.69 3.97
N PRO A 34 2.25 8.45 4.47
CA PRO A 34 1.67 8.25 5.80
C PRO A 34 0.64 7.10 5.79
N LEU A 35 1.03 5.93 5.27
CA LEU A 35 0.15 4.81 4.96
C LEU A 35 -0.71 4.37 6.17
N THR A 36 -0.09 4.28 7.34
CA THR A 36 -0.81 3.91 8.58
C THR A 36 -1.88 4.93 8.95
N ALA A 37 -1.61 6.23 8.80
CA ALA A 37 -2.59 7.28 9.11
C ALA A 37 -3.75 7.31 8.10
N VAL A 38 -3.47 7.03 6.83
CA VAL A 38 -4.51 6.86 5.81
C VAL A 38 -5.41 5.68 6.15
N LEU A 39 -4.83 4.53 6.49
CA LEU A 39 -5.58 3.34 6.85
C LEU A 39 -6.46 3.59 8.08
N ASP A 40 -5.95 4.30 9.08
CA ASP A 40 -6.71 4.70 10.28
C ASP A 40 -7.91 5.59 9.91
N PHE A 41 -7.66 6.65 9.13
CA PHE A 41 -8.70 7.56 8.68
C PHE A 41 -9.83 6.87 7.92
N VAL A 42 -9.50 5.94 7.00
CA VAL A 42 -10.52 5.18 6.26
C VAL A 42 -11.24 4.17 7.16
N ALA A 43 -10.54 3.59 8.14
CA ALA A 43 -11.14 2.63 9.08
C ALA A 43 -12.20 3.26 9.99
N GLU A 44 -12.09 4.55 10.31
CA GLU A 44 -13.08 5.30 11.10
C GLU A 44 -14.41 5.57 10.38
N THR A 45 -14.49 5.32 9.06
CA THR A 45 -15.72 5.54 8.30
C THR A 45 -16.86 4.61 8.75
N PRO A 46 -18.13 5.04 8.68
CA PRO A 46 -19.28 4.21 9.02
C PRO A 46 -19.64 3.18 7.93
N ALA A 47 -18.83 3.06 6.86
CA ALA A 47 -19.06 2.08 5.82
C ALA A 47 -19.11 0.68 6.43
N PRO A 48 -20.03 -0.21 6.03
CA PRO A 48 -20.17 -1.53 6.67
C PRO A 48 -19.00 -2.48 6.35
N LEU A 49 -18.23 -2.20 5.29
CA LEU A 49 -17.11 -3.02 4.84
C LEU A 49 -15.90 -2.14 4.51
N LEU A 50 -14.73 -2.54 5.01
CA LEU A 50 -13.44 -2.00 4.62
C LEU A 50 -12.68 -3.08 3.84
N VAL A 51 -12.19 -2.73 2.64
CA VAL A 51 -11.31 -3.58 1.85
C VAL A 51 -9.97 -2.87 1.72
N VAL A 52 -8.89 -3.54 2.10
CA VAL A 52 -7.53 -3.02 2.00
C VAL A 52 -6.72 -3.93 1.07
N PRO A 53 -6.06 -3.39 0.04
CA PRO A 53 -5.10 -4.15 -0.76
C PRO A 53 -4.02 -4.76 0.13
N LEU A 54 -3.61 -6.00 -0.16
CA LEU A 54 -2.55 -6.64 0.61
C LEU A 54 -1.23 -5.88 0.47
N GLU A 55 -0.98 -5.27 -0.69
CA GLU A 55 0.17 -4.41 -0.95
C GLU A 55 0.25 -3.22 0.04
N ASP A 56 -0.87 -2.59 0.37
CA ASP A 56 -0.93 -1.50 1.36
C ASP A 56 -0.73 -2.01 2.79
N MET A 57 -1.25 -3.20 3.10
CA MET A 57 -0.96 -3.84 4.39
C MET A 57 0.55 -4.08 4.57
N LEU A 58 1.21 -4.50 3.50
CA LEU A 58 2.64 -4.81 3.47
C LEU A 58 3.53 -3.58 3.21
N GLY A 59 2.96 -2.44 2.83
CA GLY A 59 3.70 -1.23 2.47
C GLY A 59 4.54 -1.37 1.20
N LEU A 60 4.11 -2.23 0.26
CA LEU A 60 4.80 -2.41 -1.01
C LEU A 60 4.65 -1.17 -1.86
N GLU A 61 5.68 -0.83 -2.63
CA GLU A 61 5.61 0.36 -3.48
C GLU A 61 5.04 0.04 -4.87
N ASP A 62 5.23 -1.16 -5.39
CA ASP A 62 4.99 -1.42 -6.81
C ASP A 62 3.52 -1.80 -7.14
N GLN A 63 2.93 -1.12 -8.13
CA GLN A 63 1.61 -1.49 -8.65
C GLN A 63 1.62 -2.88 -9.33
N PRO A 64 0.65 -3.77 -9.06
CA PRO A 64 0.54 -5.07 -9.74
C PRO A 64 0.10 -4.92 -11.21
N ASN A 65 -0.57 -3.83 -11.55
CA ASN A 65 -1.02 -3.51 -12.89
C ASN A 65 -0.99 -1.99 -13.14
N LEU A 66 -0.52 -1.60 -14.31
CA LEU A 66 -0.50 -0.22 -14.80
C LEU A 66 -1.33 -0.15 -16.10
N PRO A 67 -2.57 0.38 -16.04
CA PRO A 67 -3.43 0.49 -17.22
C PRO A 67 -2.76 1.21 -18.39
N GLY A 68 -3.05 0.77 -19.62
CA GLY A 68 -2.50 1.37 -20.83
C GLY A 68 -1.08 0.93 -21.18
N THR A 69 -0.51 -0.04 -20.45
CA THR A 69 0.79 -0.63 -20.76
C THR A 69 0.67 -2.10 -21.19
N ILE A 70 1.57 -2.53 -22.06
CA ILE A 70 1.66 -3.94 -22.49
C ILE A 70 3.06 -4.46 -22.13
N ASP A 71 4.10 -3.88 -22.74
CA ASP A 71 5.48 -4.38 -22.62
C ASP A 71 6.36 -3.57 -21.64
N THR A 72 5.84 -2.46 -21.12
CA THR A 72 6.61 -1.47 -20.32
C THR A 72 6.44 -1.63 -18.82
N HIS A 73 5.42 -2.35 -18.35
CA HIS A 73 5.21 -2.68 -16.94
C HIS A 73 4.95 -4.19 -16.79
N PRO A 74 5.47 -4.86 -15.74
CA PRO A 74 5.23 -6.28 -15.50
C PRO A 74 3.81 -6.52 -14.93
N ASN A 75 2.78 -6.16 -15.70
CA ASN A 75 1.38 -6.32 -15.35
C ASN A 75 1.07 -7.77 -14.97
N TRP A 76 0.37 -7.96 -13.84
CA TRP A 76 -0.15 -9.26 -13.38
C TRP A 76 0.91 -10.33 -13.12
N ARG A 77 2.19 -9.93 -12.98
CA ARG A 77 3.33 -10.85 -12.85
C ARG A 77 4.04 -10.75 -11.51
N ARG A 78 3.70 -9.77 -10.68
CA ARG A 78 4.33 -9.55 -9.38
C ARG A 78 3.78 -10.54 -8.35
N ARG A 79 4.69 -11.15 -7.61
CA ARG A 79 4.39 -12.04 -6.48
C ARG A 79 4.56 -11.26 -5.18
N MET A 80 3.89 -11.73 -4.13
CA MET A 80 4.15 -11.24 -2.78
C MET A 80 5.60 -11.53 -2.36
N PRO A 81 6.22 -10.68 -1.52
CA PRO A 81 7.63 -10.80 -1.16
C PRO A 81 7.94 -12.05 -0.32
N ARG A 82 6.92 -12.63 0.33
CA ARG A 82 7.03 -13.77 1.24
C ARG A 82 5.90 -14.79 1.06
N PRO A 83 6.09 -16.05 1.52
CA PRO A 83 5.01 -17.00 1.73
C PRO A 83 3.98 -16.49 2.75
N VAL A 84 2.74 -16.97 2.66
CA VAL A 84 1.60 -16.45 3.41
C VAL A 84 1.82 -16.47 4.92
N GLU A 85 2.53 -17.49 5.40
CA GLU A 85 2.82 -17.76 6.81
C GLU A 85 3.70 -16.68 7.45
N SER A 86 4.43 -15.93 6.63
CA SER A 86 5.41 -14.93 7.07
C SER A 86 5.13 -13.53 6.50
N LEU A 87 4.00 -13.33 5.80
CA LEU A 87 3.66 -12.04 5.20
C LEU A 87 3.56 -10.91 6.23
N PHE A 88 2.97 -11.18 7.38
CA PHE A 88 2.80 -10.17 8.43
C PHE A 88 4.08 -9.88 9.24
N GLU A 89 5.18 -10.57 8.94
CA GLU A 89 6.51 -10.22 9.42
C GLU A 89 7.13 -9.05 8.63
N GLU A 90 6.52 -8.64 7.50
CA GLU A 90 6.94 -7.44 6.79
C GLU A 90 6.83 -6.19 7.67
N PRO A 91 7.77 -5.23 7.57
CA PRO A 91 7.79 -4.04 8.42
C PRO A 91 6.45 -3.29 8.44
N GLY A 92 5.89 -3.17 9.65
CA GLY A 92 4.64 -2.46 9.91
C GLY A 92 3.35 -3.23 9.54
N ALA A 93 3.43 -4.40 8.90
CA ALA A 93 2.25 -5.14 8.47
C ALA A 93 1.35 -5.59 9.64
N ALA A 94 1.96 -6.21 10.66
CA ALA A 94 1.24 -6.58 11.88
C ALA A 94 0.62 -5.36 12.60
N GLY A 95 1.36 -4.25 12.68
CA GLY A 95 0.87 -3.01 13.30
C GLY A 95 -0.34 -2.40 12.59
N ARG A 96 -0.34 -2.40 11.24
CA ARG A 96 -1.50 -1.97 10.45
C ARG A 96 -2.69 -2.91 10.65
N ALA A 97 -2.46 -4.22 10.73
CA ALA A 97 -3.53 -5.20 10.98
C ALA A 97 -4.20 -4.99 12.34
N ASP A 98 -3.39 -4.81 13.39
CA ASP A 98 -3.88 -4.53 14.74
C ASP A 98 -4.66 -3.21 14.81
N LEU A 99 -4.19 -2.18 14.11
CA LEU A 99 -4.87 -0.90 14.00
C LEU A 99 -6.26 -1.07 13.39
N LEU A 100 -6.36 -1.73 12.24
CA LEU A 100 -7.63 -1.96 11.55
C LEU A 100 -8.57 -2.82 12.41
N ALA A 101 -8.06 -3.87 13.04
CA ALA A 101 -8.85 -4.72 13.93
C ALA A 101 -9.42 -3.94 15.13
N ARG A 102 -8.63 -3.04 15.73
CA ARG A 102 -9.09 -2.17 16.83
C ARG A 102 -10.11 -1.14 16.36
N ALA A 103 -9.88 -0.50 15.21
CA ALA A 103 -10.79 0.51 14.68
C ALA A 103 -12.16 -0.09 14.33
N ARG A 104 -12.16 -1.27 13.68
CA ARG A 104 -13.36 -1.92 13.13
C ARG A 104 -14.04 -2.90 14.09
N GLY A 105 -13.33 -3.40 15.10
CA GLY A 105 -13.91 -4.25 16.16
C GLY A 105 -14.67 -3.47 17.24
N ARG A 106 -14.69 -2.14 17.17
CA ARG A 106 -15.47 -1.25 18.06
C ARG A 106 -16.89 -0.96 17.54
N ALA A 107 -17.28 -1.55 16.40
CA ALA A 107 -18.59 -1.39 15.77
C ALA A 107 -19.61 -2.41 16.27
#